data_AF-A0A928GUL5-F1
#
_entry.id   AF-A0A928GUL5-F1
#
_cell.length_a   1.000
_cell.length_b   1.000
_cell.length_c   1.000
_cell.angle_alpha   90.00
_cell.angle_beta   90.00
_cell.angle_gamma   90.00
#
_symmetry.space_group_name_H-M   'P 1'
#
loop_
_entity.id
_entity.type
_entity.pdbx_description
1 polymer ?
#
loop_
_entity_poly.entity_id
_entity_poly.type
_entity_poly.pdbx_seq_one_letter_code
_entity_poly.pdbx_strand_id
1 'polypeptide(L)'
;MTLEQLARQGRRQASMTTAMTVTSMMHQIRKESIKQAFSDFENVRYRYELVNVIGGVSYYDDSAARSNEATWFSFNNLGENVIWITYADNIDCDELIPQVKKYVKAVICLGNRKERFHSVYDNILKDNIVDCDNIDDAVRKASKMAVDGDSVMFSPACNVNDGFVCFNERGDYFKQCVKSLM
;
A
#
# COMPACT_ATOMS: atom_id res chain seq x y z
N MET A 1 6.46 25.88 3.09
CA MET A 1 5.29 25.08 3.51
C MET A 1 4.91 25.44 4.93
N THR A 2 3.62 25.52 5.24
CA THR A 2 3.13 25.68 6.62
C THR A 2 3.16 24.33 7.35
N LEU A 3 3.18 24.34 8.68
CA LEU A 3 3.12 23.12 9.53
C LEU A 3 1.90 22.25 9.19
N GLU A 4 0.78 22.86 8.81
CA GLU A 4 -0.42 22.16 8.38
C GLU A 4 -0.24 21.42 7.04
N GLN A 5 0.52 21.98 6.10
CA GLN A 5 0.81 21.33 4.82
C GLN A 5 1.71 20.09 5.01
N LEU A 6 2.70 20.18 5.90
CA LEU A 6 3.54 19.05 6.31
C LEU A 6 2.73 17.97 7.05
N ALA A 7 1.84 18.38 7.95
CA ALA A 7 0.97 17.45 8.69
C ALA A 7 -0.01 16.68 7.78
N ARG A 8 -0.47 17.31 6.69
CA ARG A 8 -1.43 16.72 5.74
C ARG A 8 -0.79 15.66 4.82
N GLN A 9 0.46 15.86 4.40
CA GLN A 9 1.26 14.84 3.69
C GLN A 9 1.57 13.63 4.61
N GLY A 10 1.74 13.88 5.90
CA GLY A 10 2.17 12.87 6.85
C GLY A 10 1.08 12.15 7.63
N ARG A 11 -0.20 12.04 7.24
CA ARG A 11 -1.23 11.47 8.17
C ARG A 11 -0.88 10.10 8.81
N ARG A 12 -0.06 9.25 8.16
CA ARG A 12 0.48 7.99 8.73
C ARG A 12 1.67 8.23 9.64
N GLN A 13 2.44 9.25 9.31
CA GLN A 13 3.68 9.63 9.95
C GLN A 13 3.48 10.71 11.01
N ALA A 14 2.30 11.32 11.13
CA ALA A 14 2.06 12.45 12.01
C ALA A 14 2.40 12.07 13.45
N SER A 15 1.99 10.87 13.89
CA SER A 15 2.39 10.31 15.18
C SER A 15 3.90 10.13 15.30
N MET A 16 4.58 9.65 14.25
CA MET A 16 6.04 9.45 14.24
C MET A 16 6.80 10.78 14.21
N THR A 17 6.39 11.74 13.38
CA THR A 17 6.86 13.12 13.30
C THR A 17 6.65 13.84 14.63
N THR A 18 5.50 13.68 15.28
CA THR A 18 5.23 14.24 16.62
C THR A 18 6.17 13.62 17.64
N ALA A 19 6.32 12.30 17.66
CA ALA A 19 7.26 11.62 18.56
C ALA A 19 8.70 12.10 18.34
N MET A 20 9.17 12.11 17.08
CA MET A 20 10.51 12.59 16.70
C MET A 20 10.72 14.07 17.08
N THR A 21 9.70 14.91 16.92
CA THR A 21 9.75 16.33 17.30
C THR A 21 9.88 16.48 18.80
N VAL A 22 9.08 15.76 19.59
CA VAL A 22 9.14 15.77 21.05
C VAL A 22 10.51 15.29 21.53
N THR A 23 11.01 14.17 21.02
CA THR A 23 12.34 13.65 21.35
C THR A 23 13.45 14.66 20.98
N SER A 24 13.38 15.26 19.79
CA SER A 24 14.36 16.26 19.35
C SER A 24 14.36 17.51 20.24
N MET A 25 13.18 17.94 20.70
CA MET A 25 13.06 19.03 21.67
C MET A 25 13.64 18.66 23.04
N MET A 26 13.43 17.42 23.52
CA MET A 26 14.04 16.93 24.76
C MET A 26 15.58 16.93 24.70
N HIS A 27 16.15 16.67 23.52
CA HIS A 27 17.59 16.75 23.27
C HIS A 27 18.08 18.15 22.88
N GLN A 28 17.24 19.18 22.96
CA GLN A 28 17.57 20.58 22.65
C GLN A 28 18.15 20.78 21.22
N ILE A 29 17.74 19.94 20.27
CA ILE A 29 18.11 20.12 18.87
C ILE A 29 17.48 21.42 18.37
N ARG A 30 18.24 22.22 17.61
CA ARG A 30 17.76 23.51 17.09
C ARG A 30 16.53 23.31 16.20
N LYS A 31 15.54 24.18 16.37
CA LYS A 31 14.26 24.13 15.64
C LYS A 31 14.47 24.20 14.12
N GLU A 32 15.47 24.95 13.67
CA GLU A 32 15.88 25.09 12.28
C GLU A 32 16.39 23.76 11.71
N SER A 33 17.19 23.02 12.48
CA SER A 33 17.68 21.69 12.09
C SER A 33 16.55 20.66 12.03
N ILE A 34 15.61 20.71 12.97
CA ILE A 34 14.40 19.86 12.94
C ILE A 34 13.57 20.18 11.70
N LYS A 35 13.34 21.47 11.40
CA LYS A 35 12.61 21.91 10.20
C LYS A 35 13.29 21.45 8.92
N GLN A 36 14.61 21.59 8.83
CA GLN A 36 15.37 21.17 7.65
C GLN A 36 15.29 19.66 7.45
N ALA A 37 15.48 18.87 8.51
CA ALA A 37 15.36 17.42 8.46
C ALA A 37 13.96 16.94 8.01
N PHE A 38 12.89 17.63 8.41
CA PHE A 38 11.53 17.34 7.93
C PHE A 38 11.23 17.91 6.54
N SER A 39 11.95 18.95 6.10
CA SER A 39 11.77 19.55 4.76
C SER A 39 12.41 18.68 3.68
N ASP A 40 13.50 18.00 4.01
CA ASP A 40 14.19 17.05 3.13
C ASP A 40 13.57 15.64 3.17
N PHE A 41 12.51 15.46 3.95
CA PHE A 41 11.84 14.17 4.10
C PHE A 41 10.93 13.91 2.89
N GLU A 42 11.52 13.38 1.82
CA GLU A 42 10.78 12.84 0.68
C GLU A 42 9.87 11.69 1.13
N ASN A 43 8.75 11.49 0.41
CA ASN A 43 7.82 10.38 0.66
C ASN A 43 8.59 9.08 0.94
N VAL A 44 8.24 8.41 2.05
CA VAL A 44 8.92 7.17 2.42
C VAL A 44 8.63 6.15 1.35
N ARG A 45 9.68 5.77 0.62
CA ARG A 45 9.58 4.76 -0.43
C ARG A 45 8.89 3.51 0.11
N TYR A 46 8.13 2.83 -0.75
CA TYR A 46 7.46 1.56 -0.46
C TYR A 46 6.30 1.67 0.55
N ARG A 47 5.92 2.89 0.96
CA ARG A 47 4.81 3.16 1.88
C ARG A 47 3.82 4.12 1.23
N TYR A 48 2.71 3.58 0.73
CA TYR A 48 1.69 4.38 0.07
C TYR A 48 2.28 5.33 -1.00
N GLU A 49 3.22 4.82 -1.80
CA GLU A 49 3.96 5.59 -2.79
C GLU A 49 3.24 5.55 -4.13
N LEU A 50 2.85 6.70 -4.68
CA LEU A 50 2.34 6.76 -6.06
C LEU A 50 3.47 6.45 -7.03
N VAL A 51 3.31 5.37 -7.79
CA VAL A 51 4.28 4.87 -8.78
C VAL A 51 4.09 5.54 -10.13
N ASN A 52 2.87 5.50 -10.66
CA ASN A 52 2.53 6.09 -11.96
C ASN A 52 1.01 6.26 -12.11
N VAL A 53 0.59 7.02 -13.12
CA VAL A 53 -0.79 7.10 -13.59
C VAL A 53 -0.83 6.69 -15.05
N ILE A 54 -1.54 5.60 -15.37
CA ILE A 54 -1.59 5.02 -16.74
C ILE A 54 -3.04 4.90 -17.15
N GLY A 55 -3.43 5.57 -18.25
CA GLY A 55 -4.81 5.54 -18.73
C GLY A 55 -5.85 6.01 -17.70
N GLY A 56 -5.46 6.93 -16.80
CA GLY A 56 -6.31 7.42 -15.73
C GLY A 56 -6.37 6.56 -14.46
N VAL A 57 -5.65 5.42 -14.45
CA VAL A 57 -5.53 4.53 -13.29
C VAL A 57 -4.30 4.89 -12.47
N SER A 58 -4.46 5.09 -11.17
CA SER A 58 -3.35 5.39 -10.25
C SER A 58 -2.75 4.12 -9.64
N TYR A 59 -1.43 3.94 -9.74
CA TYR A 59 -0.74 2.77 -9.19
C TYR A 59 0.05 3.13 -7.95
N TYR A 60 -0.18 2.43 -6.84
CA TYR A 60 0.44 2.67 -5.55
C TYR A 60 1.24 1.47 -5.06
N ASP A 61 2.46 1.73 -4.61
CA ASP A 61 3.33 0.78 -3.92
C ASP A 61 3.24 0.98 -2.40
N ASP A 62 2.77 -0.05 -1.71
CA ASP A 62 2.72 -0.16 -0.26
C ASP A 62 3.33 -1.51 0.19
N SER A 63 4.34 -1.99 -0.55
CA SER A 63 5.05 -3.25 -0.32
C SER A 63 5.67 -3.39 1.07
N ALA A 64 5.89 -2.29 1.80
CA ALA A 64 6.33 -2.28 3.20
C ALA A 64 5.22 -2.61 4.20
N ALA A 65 3.95 -2.71 3.78
CA ALA A 65 2.82 -3.08 4.63
C ALA A 65 2.85 -4.59 4.95
N ARG A 66 3.37 -4.92 6.12
CA ARG A 66 3.50 -6.30 6.64
C ARG A 66 2.48 -6.64 7.74
N SER A 67 1.45 -5.82 7.89
CA SER A 67 0.37 -6.03 8.87
C SER A 67 -0.97 -5.48 8.36
N ASN A 68 -2.08 -5.92 8.98
CA ASN A 68 -3.42 -5.45 8.67
C ASN A 68 -3.55 -3.93 8.89
N GLU A 69 -3.01 -3.38 9.98
CA GLU A 69 -3.08 -1.94 10.28
C GLU A 69 -2.33 -1.12 9.22
N ALA A 70 -1.19 -1.65 8.78
CA ALA A 70 -0.42 -1.06 7.70
C ALA A 70 -1.11 -1.18 6.34
N THR A 71 -2.13 -1.99 6.15
CA THR A 71 -2.94 -2.00 4.91
C THR A 71 -4.18 -1.13 5.07
N TRP A 72 -4.82 -1.21 6.25
CA TRP A 72 -5.97 -0.43 6.67
C TRP A 72 -5.78 1.07 6.45
N PHE A 73 -4.63 1.62 6.83
CA PHE A 73 -4.40 3.04 6.64
C PHE A 73 -4.31 3.41 5.15
N SER A 74 -3.80 2.54 4.29
CA SER A 74 -3.67 2.82 2.86
C SER A 74 -5.05 2.91 2.22
N PHE A 75 -5.95 2.00 2.56
CA PHE A 75 -7.35 2.06 2.12
C PHE A 75 -8.04 3.38 2.49
N ASN A 76 -7.82 3.88 3.70
CA ASN A 76 -8.43 5.13 4.13
C ASN A 76 -7.90 6.38 3.40
N ASN A 77 -6.81 6.27 2.63
CA ASN A 77 -6.26 7.38 1.84
C ASN A 77 -6.52 7.26 0.33
N LEU A 78 -6.70 6.05 -0.23
CA LEU A 78 -6.97 5.86 -1.66
C LEU A 78 -8.37 6.30 -2.08
N GLY A 79 -9.35 6.19 -1.18
CA GLY A 79 -10.76 6.36 -1.55
C GLY A 79 -11.37 5.05 -2.07
N GLU A 80 -12.40 5.16 -2.91
CA GLU A 80 -13.16 4.02 -3.43
C GLU A 80 -12.56 3.46 -4.72
N ASN A 81 -13.02 2.28 -5.15
CA ASN A 81 -12.60 1.57 -6.37
C ASN A 81 -11.12 1.13 -6.39
N VAL A 82 -10.65 0.58 -5.29
CA VAL A 82 -9.31 0.01 -5.17
C VAL A 82 -9.27 -1.42 -5.72
N ILE A 83 -8.34 -1.68 -6.64
CA ILE A 83 -7.91 -3.03 -6.99
C ILE A 83 -6.71 -3.36 -6.11
N TRP A 84 -6.91 -4.29 -5.18
CA TRP A 84 -5.92 -4.63 -4.16
C TRP A 84 -5.12 -5.86 -4.56
N ILE A 85 -3.81 -5.71 -4.75
CA ILE A 85 -2.88 -6.82 -4.95
C ILE A 85 -2.29 -7.20 -3.58
N THR A 86 -2.48 -8.45 -3.17
CA THR A 86 -2.12 -8.94 -1.83
C THR A 86 -1.69 -10.41 -1.84
N TYR A 87 -1.24 -10.91 -0.70
CA TYR A 87 -0.91 -12.32 -0.50
C TYR A 87 -1.88 -12.98 0.46
N ALA A 88 -2.41 -14.14 0.08
CA ALA A 88 -3.05 -15.08 0.98
C ALA A 88 -2.00 -15.95 1.67
N ASP A 89 -1.46 -15.46 2.80
CA ASP A 89 -0.39 -16.15 3.52
C ASP A 89 -0.59 -16.10 5.06
N ASN A 90 0.47 -15.89 5.82
CA ASN A 90 0.58 -16.16 7.27
C ASN A 90 -0.31 -15.30 8.18
N ILE A 91 -1.00 -14.27 7.67
CA ILE A 91 -1.89 -13.43 8.48
C ILE A 91 -3.29 -13.45 7.88
N ASP A 92 -4.25 -13.86 8.69
CA ASP A 92 -5.67 -13.77 8.35
C ASP A 92 -6.04 -12.28 8.27
N CYS A 93 -6.57 -11.86 7.13
CA CYS A 93 -6.88 -10.46 6.84
C CYS A 93 -8.30 -10.07 7.32
N ASP A 94 -8.97 -10.87 8.16
CA ASP A 94 -10.39 -10.71 8.50
C ASP A 94 -10.72 -9.33 9.10
N GLU A 95 -9.76 -8.67 9.76
CA GLU A 95 -9.89 -7.31 10.29
C GLU A 95 -10.05 -6.24 9.20
N LEU A 96 -9.62 -6.52 7.97
CA LEU A 96 -9.76 -5.64 6.81
C LEU A 96 -11.11 -5.74 6.13
N ILE A 97 -11.99 -6.68 6.53
CA ILE A 97 -13.32 -6.87 5.93
C ILE A 97 -14.12 -5.56 5.78
N PRO A 98 -14.19 -4.65 6.79
CA PRO A 98 -14.91 -3.40 6.64
C PRO A 98 -14.33 -2.48 5.55
N GLN A 99 -13.00 -2.45 5.41
CA GLN A 99 -12.29 -1.64 4.42
C GLN A 99 -12.45 -2.25 3.04
N VAL A 100 -12.35 -3.57 2.93
CA VAL A 100 -12.57 -4.30 1.68
C VAL A 100 -13.98 -4.05 1.17
N LYS A 101 -15.01 -4.17 2.02
CA LYS A 101 -16.41 -3.86 1.66
C LYS A 101 -16.63 -2.44 1.16
N LYS A 102 -15.88 -1.49 1.71
CA LYS A 102 -16.10 -0.06 1.45
C LYS A 102 -15.31 0.45 0.25
N TYR A 103 -14.05 0.03 0.12
CA TYR A 103 -13.10 0.66 -0.79
C TYR A 103 -12.67 -0.27 -1.93
N VAL A 104 -12.72 -1.59 -1.75
CA VAL A 104 -12.10 -2.53 -2.68
C VAL A 104 -13.12 -2.99 -3.73
N LYS A 105 -12.78 -2.75 -4.99
CA LYS A 105 -13.53 -3.20 -6.16
C LYS A 105 -13.21 -4.65 -6.52
N ALA A 106 -11.93 -5.02 -6.43
CA ALA A 106 -11.44 -6.36 -6.72
C ALA A 106 -10.14 -6.66 -5.96
N VAL A 107 -9.86 -7.94 -5.77
CA VAL A 107 -8.60 -8.43 -5.20
C VAL A 107 -7.86 -9.29 -6.20
N ILE A 108 -6.55 -9.12 -6.24
CA ILE A 108 -5.64 -9.99 -6.97
C ILE A 108 -4.74 -10.67 -5.94
N CYS A 109 -4.86 -11.99 -5.84
CA CYS A 109 -4.31 -12.77 -4.76
C CYS A 109 -3.08 -13.59 -5.19
N LEU A 110 -1.98 -13.40 -4.48
CA LEU A 110 -0.76 -14.21 -4.56
C LEU A 110 -0.67 -15.18 -3.38
N GLY A 111 0.28 -16.11 -3.45
CA GLY A 111 0.63 -17.00 -2.33
C GLY A 111 -0.13 -18.32 -2.31
N ASN A 112 0.04 -19.05 -1.22
CA ASN A 112 -0.30 -20.47 -1.15
C ASN A 112 -1.60 -20.76 -0.39
N ARG A 113 -2.08 -19.85 0.48
CA ARG A 113 -3.29 -20.06 1.30
C ARG A 113 -4.55 -19.48 0.65
N LYS A 114 -4.63 -19.51 -0.68
CA LYS A 114 -5.72 -18.95 -1.49
C LYS A 114 -7.10 -19.46 -1.05
N GLU A 115 -7.23 -20.75 -0.76
CA GLU A 115 -8.50 -21.36 -0.29
C GLU A 115 -9.07 -20.66 0.96
N ARG A 116 -8.22 -20.36 1.95
CA ARG A 116 -8.65 -19.65 3.17
C ARG A 116 -9.08 -18.23 2.83
N PHE A 117 -8.33 -17.55 1.96
CA PHE A 117 -8.66 -16.18 1.55
C PHE A 117 -10.00 -16.12 0.83
N HIS A 118 -10.23 -17.01 -0.13
CA HIS A 118 -11.49 -17.19 -0.83
C HIS A 118 -12.66 -17.46 0.14
N SER A 119 -12.47 -18.34 1.14
CA SER A 119 -13.51 -18.63 2.15
C SER A 119 -14.01 -17.40 2.92
N VAL A 120 -13.15 -16.38 3.09
CA VAL A 120 -13.48 -15.14 3.80
C VAL A 120 -14.06 -14.10 2.85
N TYR A 121 -13.47 -13.94 1.68
CA TYR A 121 -13.71 -12.78 0.82
C TYR A 121 -14.64 -13.01 -0.36
N ASP A 122 -14.90 -14.24 -0.79
CA ASP A 122 -15.76 -14.50 -1.97
C ASP A 122 -17.17 -13.94 -1.77
N ASN A 123 -17.76 -14.17 -0.59
CA ASN A 123 -19.07 -13.64 -0.23
C ASN A 123 -19.11 -12.11 -0.09
N ILE A 124 -17.93 -11.48 0.02
CA ILE A 124 -17.79 -10.03 0.18
C ILE A 124 -17.65 -9.36 -1.19
N LEU A 125 -16.80 -9.94 -2.05
CA LEU A 125 -16.42 -9.35 -3.34
C LEU A 125 -17.16 -9.93 -4.54
N LYS A 126 -18.09 -10.87 -4.34
CA LYS A 126 -18.95 -11.44 -5.39
C LYS A 126 -18.13 -11.90 -6.61
N ASP A 127 -17.17 -12.79 -6.37
CA ASP A 127 -16.29 -13.38 -7.38
C ASP A 127 -15.26 -12.41 -8.03
N ASN A 128 -15.10 -11.18 -7.51
CA ASN A 128 -14.02 -10.27 -7.93
C ASN A 128 -12.68 -10.54 -7.22
N ILE A 129 -12.32 -11.82 -7.06
CA ILE A 129 -11.03 -12.25 -6.53
C ILE A 129 -10.34 -13.09 -7.61
N VAL A 130 -9.15 -12.66 -8.03
CA VAL A 130 -8.40 -13.29 -9.09
C VAL A 130 -7.07 -13.77 -8.56
N ASP A 131 -6.82 -15.06 -8.65
CA ASP A 131 -5.53 -15.63 -8.33
C ASP A 131 -4.49 -15.29 -9.40
N CYS A 132 -3.25 -15.09 -8.97
CA CYS A 132 -2.10 -14.92 -9.85
C CYS A 132 -0.86 -15.62 -9.29
N ASP A 133 0.15 -15.75 -10.15
CA ASP A 133 1.34 -16.55 -9.86
C ASP A 133 2.51 -15.69 -9.33
N ASN A 134 2.61 -14.45 -9.81
CA ASN A 134 3.68 -13.53 -9.45
C ASN A 134 3.23 -12.07 -9.64
N ILE A 135 4.07 -11.13 -9.18
CA ILE A 135 3.75 -9.70 -9.19
C ILE A 135 3.56 -9.16 -10.63
N ASP A 136 4.28 -9.66 -11.63
CA ASP A 136 4.08 -9.23 -13.03
C ASP A 136 2.70 -9.63 -13.55
N ASP A 137 2.31 -10.88 -13.34
CA ASP A 137 0.96 -11.37 -13.67
C ASP A 137 -0.12 -10.60 -12.90
N ALA A 138 0.13 -10.29 -11.63
CA ALA A 138 -0.77 -9.50 -10.81
C ALA A 138 -1.00 -8.10 -11.39
N VAL A 139 0.08 -7.41 -11.79
CA VAL A 139 0.02 -6.07 -12.40
C VAL A 139 -0.72 -6.11 -13.75
N ARG A 140 -0.48 -7.14 -14.57
CA ARG A 140 -1.18 -7.31 -15.86
C ARG A 140 -2.66 -7.63 -15.69
N LYS A 141 -3.03 -8.41 -14.68
CA LYS A 141 -4.44 -8.68 -14.35
C LYS A 141 -5.11 -7.41 -13.83
N ALA A 142 -4.43 -6.65 -12.97
CA ALA A 142 -4.92 -5.38 -12.45
C ALA A 142 -5.20 -4.39 -13.58
N SER A 143 -4.27 -4.23 -14.52
CA SER A 143 -4.43 -3.27 -15.63
C SER A 143 -5.58 -3.63 -16.57
N LYS A 144 -5.92 -4.92 -16.71
CA LYS A 144 -7.09 -5.36 -17.50
C LYS A 144 -8.43 -5.10 -16.81
N MET A 145 -8.44 -5.07 -15.47
CA MET A 145 -9.65 -4.86 -14.67
C MET A 145 -9.89 -3.38 -14.33
N ALA A 146 -8.81 -2.60 -14.31
CA ALA A 146 -8.83 -1.19 -13.96
C ALA A 146 -9.44 -0.35 -15.09
N VAL A 147 -10.19 0.68 -14.69
CA VAL A 147 -10.73 1.72 -15.59
C VAL A 147 -10.36 3.10 -15.07
N ASP A 148 -10.53 4.14 -15.90
CA ASP A 148 -10.27 5.53 -15.52
C ASP A 148 -10.88 5.88 -14.15
N GLY A 149 -10.04 6.44 -13.26
CA GLY A 149 -10.41 6.77 -11.89
C GLY A 149 -10.18 5.66 -10.85
N ASP A 150 -9.91 4.42 -11.26
CA ASP A 150 -9.54 3.35 -10.33
C ASP A 150 -8.14 3.55 -9.73
N SER A 151 -7.90 2.92 -8.59
CA SER A 151 -6.57 2.82 -7.98
C SER A 151 -6.12 1.37 -7.87
N VAL A 152 -4.92 1.03 -8.36
CA VAL A 152 -4.28 -0.26 -8.14
C VAL A 152 -3.27 -0.11 -7.01
N MET A 153 -3.37 -0.93 -5.97
CA MET A 153 -2.46 -0.88 -4.82
C MET A 153 -1.84 -2.25 -4.55
N PHE A 154 -0.52 -2.29 -4.45
CA PHE A 154 0.19 -3.45 -3.94
C PHE A 154 0.47 -3.29 -2.45
N SER A 155 -0.21 -4.07 -1.61
CA SER A 155 -0.08 -4.03 -0.16
C SER A 155 -0.22 -5.45 0.41
N PRO A 156 0.88 -6.12 0.80
CA PRO A 156 0.86 -7.54 1.17
C PRO A 156 0.06 -7.92 2.42
N ALA A 157 -0.21 -6.96 3.31
CA ALA A 157 -0.85 -7.14 4.64
C ALA A 157 -0.18 -8.14 5.60
N CYS A 158 0.83 -8.89 5.13
CA CYS A 158 1.50 -9.93 5.89
C CYS A 158 2.99 -9.98 5.56
N ASN A 159 3.73 -10.69 6.41
CA ASN A 159 5.11 -11.03 6.09
C ASN A 159 5.10 -12.26 5.17
N VAL A 160 5.63 -12.07 3.97
CA VAL A 160 5.62 -13.07 2.90
C VAL A 160 7.04 -13.50 2.59
N ASN A 161 7.20 -14.79 2.28
CA ASN A 161 8.44 -15.33 1.76
C ASN A 161 8.22 -15.73 0.30
N ASP A 162 8.39 -14.75 -0.58
CA ASP A 162 8.04 -14.80 -2.00
C ASP A 162 9.28 -14.75 -2.91
N GLY A 163 10.44 -15.13 -2.37
CA GLY A 163 11.72 -15.17 -3.10
C GLY A 163 12.47 -13.83 -3.13
N PHE A 164 11.89 -12.75 -2.61
CA PHE A 164 12.58 -11.47 -2.44
C PHE A 164 13.32 -11.40 -1.11
N VAL A 165 14.48 -10.75 -1.10
CA VAL A 165 15.30 -10.56 0.11
C VAL A 165 14.62 -9.60 1.09
N CYS A 166 13.94 -8.57 0.57
CA CYS A 166 13.24 -7.59 1.38
C CYS A 166 12.09 -6.92 0.62
N PHE A 167 11.30 -6.12 1.34
CA PHE A 167 10.18 -5.39 0.75
C PHE A 167 10.64 -4.33 -0.28
N ASN A 168 11.85 -3.78 -0.15
CA ASN A 168 12.39 -2.80 -1.10
C ASN A 168 12.55 -3.44 -2.49
N GLU A 169 13.17 -4.61 -2.55
CA GLU A 169 13.39 -5.36 -3.80
C GLU A 169 12.06 -5.73 -4.45
N ARG A 170 11.11 -6.19 -3.64
CA ARG A 170 9.75 -6.51 -4.07
C ARG A 170 8.99 -5.30 -4.60
N GLY A 171 9.07 -4.17 -3.90
CA GLY A 171 8.45 -2.92 -4.32
C GLY A 171 9.10 -2.37 -5.59
N ASP A 172 10.42 -2.45 -5.72
CA ASP A 172 11.13 -2.07 -6.95
C ASP A 172 10.71 -2.96 -8.13
N TYR A 173 10.54 -4.27 -7.91
CA TYR A 173 10.00 -5.17 -8.94
C TYR A 173 8.57 -4.81 -9.33
N PHE A 174 7.68 -4.56 -8.37
CA PHE A 174 6.32 -4.05 -8.65
C PHE A 174 6.35 -2.77 -9.50
N LYS A 175 7.20 -1.80 -9.14
CA LYS A 175 7.36 -0.55 -9.90
C LYS A 175 7.85 -0.80 -11.32
N GLN A 176 8.76 -1.75 -11.53
CA GLN A 176 9.22 -2.14 -12.86
C GLN A 176 8.09 -2.75 -13.69
N CYS A 177 7.29 -3.66 -13.11
CA CYS A 177 6.12 -4.23 -13.77
C CYS A 177 5.11 -3.15 -14.18
N VAL A 178 4.80 -2.21 -13.28
CA VAL A 178 3.90 -1.07 -13.57
C VAL A 178 4.46 -0.21 -14.70
N LYS A 179 5.76 0.11 -14.69
CA LYS A 179 6.40 0.90 -15.75
C LYS A 179 6.38 0.20 -17.11
N SER A 180 6.36 -1.14 -17.12
CA SER A 180 6.33 -1.96 -18.33
C SER A 180 4.93 -2.07 -18.97
N LEU A 181 3.90 -1.44 -18.37
CA LEU A 181 2.57 -1.33 -18.96
C LEU A 181 2.45 -0.20 -20.02
N MET A 182 3.46 0.68 -20.11
CA MET A 182 3.57 1.74 -21.12
C MET A 182 4.14 1.19 -22.43
#